data_AF-A0AB33XUW3-F1
#
_entry.id   AF-A0AB33XUW3-F1
#
_cell.length_a   1.000
_cell.length_b   1.000
_cell.length_c   1.000
_cell.angle_alpha   90.00
_cell.angle_beta   90.00
_cell.angle_gamma   90.00
#
_symmetry.space_group_name_H-M   'P 1'
#
loop_
_entity.id
_entity.type
_entity.pdbx_description
1 polymer ?
#
loop_
_entity_poly.entity_id
_entity_poly.type
_entity_poly.pdbx_seq_one_letter_code
_entity_poly.pdbx_strand_id
1 'polypeptide(L)'
;MPVTRRPAIPLTLSAFTLIEVVIGLGIMIALMLLWPPLLTGVQRFTNQDQYLLHALQADADLQANVRTHRMKLEALKQKQVRLQGKDGDQSKFYVFEFYTKNGNSMIRARTNDEGHIPLFMQIKSGQFRGSVHGFLYDIRVGTNQTFEGGVRLNQ
;
A
#
# COMPACT_ATOMS: atom_id res chain seq x y z
N MET A 1 12.58 -66.23 33.13
CA MET A 1 12.88 -65.19 32.11
C MET A 1 13.49 -64.00 32.82
N PRO A 2 14.74 -63.59 32.52
CA PRO A 2 15.37 -62.45 33.19
C PRO A 2 14.98 -61.14 32.48
N VAL A 3 14.59 -60.13 33.25
CA VAL A 3 14.30 -58.77 32.76
C VAL A 3 15.63 -58.02 32.64
N THR A 4 16.09 -57.77 31.42
CA THR A 4 17.23 -56.90 31.14
C THR A 4 16.83 -55.44 31.37
N ARG A 5 17.25 -54.85 32.50
CA ARG A 5 17.20 -53.40 32.69
C ARG A 5 18.17 -52.73 31.72
N ARG A 6 17.65 -51.88 30.82
CA ARG A 6 18.49 -51.01 29.99
C ARG A 6 19.26 -50.05 30.89
N PRO A 7 20.57 -49.85 30.71
CA PRO A 7 21.30 -48.83 31.44
C PRO A 7 20.76 -47.45 31.03
N ALA A 8 20.46 -46.61 32.01
CA ALA A 8 20.19 -45.20 31.77
C ALA A 8 21.49 -44.58 31.25
N ILE A 9 21.46 -44.02 30.04
CA ILE A 9 22.57 -43.26 29.47
C ILE A 9 22.71 -42.01 30.35
N PRO A 10 23.81 -41.80 31.07
CA PRO A 10 24.04 -40.54 31.77
C PRO A 10 24.20 -39.47 30.70
N LEU A 11 23.25 -38.53 30.60
CA LEU A 11 23.52 -37.26 29.93
C LEU A 11 24.54 -36.54 30.80
N THR A 12 25.82 -36.69 30.49
CA THR A 12 26.88 -35.85 31.05
C THR A 12 26.67 -34.44 30.49
N LEU A 13 25.94 -33.59 31.21
CA LEU A 13 25.99 -32.16 30.96
C LEU A 13 27.44 -31.71 31.18
N SER A 14 28.17 -31.53 30.08
CA SER A 14 29.48 -30.90 30.12
C SER A 14 29.30 -29.50 30.69
N ALA A 15 30.00 -29.19 31.79
CA ALA A 15 29.96 -27.85 32.36
C ALA A 15 30.49 -26.87 31.29
N PHE A 16 29.69 -25.86 30.96
CA PHE A 16 30.07 -24.81 30.01
C PHE A 16 31.35 -24.11 30.48
N THR A 17 32.29 -23.91 29.57
CA THR A 17 33.50 -23.17 29.88
C THR A 17 33.18 -21.67 30.01
N LEU A 18 33.91 -20.95 30.86
CA LEU A 18 33.72 -19.50 31.02
C LEU A 18 33.86 -18.76 29.68
N ILE A 19 34.74 -19.25 28.80
CA ILE A 19 34.95 -18.71 27.45
C ILE A 19 33.70 -18.91 26.59
N GLU A 20 33.06 -20.08 26.60
CA GLU A 20 31.80 -20.32 25.88
C GLU A 20 30.70 -19.39 26.38
N VAL A 21 30.61 -19.15 27.70
CA VAL A 21 29.61 -18.25 28.27
C VAL A 21 29.83 -16.82 27.79
N VAL A 22 31.08 -16.34 27.78
CA VAL A 22 31.44 -14.99 27.31
C VAL A 22 31.19 -14.83 25.81
N ILE A 23 31.56 -15.83 25.00
CA ILE A 23 31.32 -15.80 23.55
C ILE A 23 29.81 -15.84 23.27
N GLY A 24 29.06 -16.69 23.95
CA GLY A 24 27.60 -16.79 23.82
C GLY A 24 26.90 -15.48 24.19
N LEU A 25 27.30 -14.85 25.30
CA LEU A 25 26.81 -13.53 25.70
C LEU A 25 27.15 -12.45 24.68
N GLY A 26 28.37 -12.46 24.14
CA GLY A 26 28.79 -11.53 23.10
C GLY A 26 27.93 -11.65 21.83
N ILE A 27 27.63 -12.87 21.39
CA ILE A 27 26.76 -13.13 20.25
C ILE A 27 25.33 -12.68 20.55
N MET A 28 24.80 -12.98 21.74
CA MET A 28 23.45 -12.57 22.14
C MET A 28 23.30 -11.04 22.16
N ILE A 29 24.28 -10.33 22.72
CA ILE A 29 24.29 -8.87 22.74
C ILE A 29 24.38 -8.32 21.31
N ALA A 30 25.26 -8.88 20.46
CA ALA A 30 25.36 -8.46 19.07
C ALA A 30 24.05 -8.65 18.31
N LEU A 31 23.37 -9.79 18.48
CA LEU A 31 22.06 -10.04 17.89
C LEU A 31 21.01 -9.05 18.40
N MET A 32 20.96 -8.79 19.71
CA MET A 32 20.01 -7.83 20.30
C MET A 32 20.24 -6.40 19.81
N LEU A 33 21.48 -5.99 19.53
CA LEU A 33 21.79 -4.66 19.01
C LEU A 33 21.52 -4.53 17.52
N LEU A 34 21.73 -5.60 16.74
CA LEU A 34 21.53 -5.62 15.30
C LEU A 34 20.07 -5.87 14.89
N TRP A 35 19.25 -6.45 15.77
CA TRP A 35 17.85 -6.80 15.47
C TRP A 35 16.93 -5.58 15.27
N PRO A 36 16.92 -4.56 16.15
CA PRO A 36 16.06 -3.38 15.98
C PRO A 36 16.26 -2.60 14.67
N PRO A 37 17.49 -2.26 14.22
CA PRO A 37 17.66 -1.55 12.95
C PRO A 37 17.27 -2.41 11.75
N LEU A 38 17.47 -3.74 11.82
CA LEU A 38 17.09 -4.66 10.74
C LEU A 38 15.56 -4.77 10.61
N LEU A 39 14.84 -4.93 11.73
CA LEU A 39 13.37 -4.87 11.75
C LEU A 39 12.84 -3.53 11.26
N THR A 40 13.44 -2.43 11.70
CA THR A 40 13.04 -1.08 11.26
C THR A 40 13.22 -0.91 9.75
N GLY A 41 14.31 -1.46 9.20
CA GLY A 41 14.56 -1.48 7.76
C GLY A 41 13.47 -2.25 7.02
N VAL A 42 13.20 -3.49 7.42
CA VAL A 42 12.16 -4.34 6.81
C VAL A 42 10.79 -3.67 6.89
N GLN A 43 10.40 -3.13 8.04
CA GLN A 43 9.12 -2.43 8.21
C GLN A 43 8.99 -1.22 7.29
N ARG A 44 10.06 -0.44 7.06
CA ARG A 44 10.03 0.69 6.12
C ARG A 44 9.78 0.22 4.69
N PHE A 45 10.41 -0.87 4.25
CA PHE A 45 10.16 -1.46 2.94
C PHE A 45 8.75 -2.03 2.82
N THR A 46 8.29 -2.78 3.82
CA THR A 46 6.92 -3.33 3.83
C THR A 46 5.86 -2.23 3.76
N ASN A 47 6.04 -1.12 4.48
CA ASN A 47 5.12 0.01 4.41
C ASN A 47 5.13 0.65 3.01
N GLN A 48 6.30 0.82 2.40
CA GLN A 48 6.42 1.33 1.03
C GLN A 48 5.68 0.44 0.02
N ASP A 49 5.88 -0.88 0.12
CA ASP A 49 5.23 -1.85 -0.76
C ASP A 49 3.71 -1.85 -0.59
N GLN A 50 3.23 -1.73 0.66
CA GLN A 50 1.80 -1.64 0.93
C GLN A 50 1.16 -0.40 0.27
N TYR A 51 1.82 0.76 0.30
CA TYR A 51 1.32 1.95 -0.40
C TYR A 51 1.23 1.76 -1.90
N LEU A 52 2.24 1.13 -2.49
CA LEU A 52 2.26 0.87 -3.92
C LEU A 52 1.15 -0.11 -4.33
N LEU A 53 0.97 -1.18 -3.56
CA LEU A 53 -0.10 -2.16 -3.78
C LEU A 53 -1.48 -1.51 -3.69
N HIS A 54 -1.72 -0.67 -2.69
CA HIS A 54 -2.98 0.08 -2.59
C HIS A 54 -3.18 1.03 -3.77
N ALA A 55 -2.13 1.70 -4.24
CA ALA A 55 -2.22 2.58 -5.41
C ALA A 55 -2.55 1.81 -6.69
N LEU A 56 -1.92 0.65 -6.90
CA LEU A 56 -2.18 -0.23 -8.05
C LEU A 56 -3.59 -0.82 -8.02
N GLN A 57 -4.06 -1.24 -6.85
CA GLN A 57 -5.42 -1.74 -6.68
C GLN A 57 -6.46 -0.64 -6.94
N ALA A 58 -6.22 0.57 -6.42
CA ALA A 58 -7.09 1.71 -6.67
C ALA A 58 -7.15 2.09 -8.17
N ASP A 59 -6.03 1.99 -8.90
CA ASP A 59 -6.00 2.20 -10.35
C ASP A 59 -6.83 1.14 -11.09
N ALA A 60 -6.66 -0.14 -10.73
CA ALA A 60 -7.43 -1.23 -11.31
C ALA A 60 -8.94 -1.09 -11.06
N ASP A 61 -9.33 -0.78 -9.82
CA ASP A 61 -10.72 -0.58 -9.43
C ASP A 61 -11.34 0.64 -10.15
N LEU A 62 -10.57 1.73 -10.28
CA LEU A 62 -10.97 2.92 -11.01
C LEU A 62 -11.19 2.62 -12.50
N GLN A 63 -10.25 1.92 -13.12
CA GLN A 63 -10.32 1.55 -14.53
C GLN A 63 -11.48 0.57 -14.81
N ALA A 64 -11.76 -0.34 -13.89
CA ALA A 64 -12.92 -1.23 -13.96
C ALA A 64 -14.23 -0.44 -13.85
N ASN A 65 -14.33 0.45 -12.86
CA ASN A 65 -15.53 1.26 -12.63
C ASN A 65 -15.86 2.16 -13.84
N VAL A 66 -14.85 2.80 -14.41
CA VAL A 66 -14.96 3.62 -15.61
C VAL A 66 -15.47 2.84 -16.82
N ARG A 67 -15.00 1.60 -17.00
CA ARG A 67 -15.45 0.72 -18.09
C ARG A 67 -16.88 0.27 -17.90
N THR A 68 -17.25 -0.16 -16.69
CA THR A 68 -18.59 -0.66 -16.38
C THR A 68 -19.66 0.41 -16.64
N HIS A 69 -19.39 1.66 -16.27
CA HIS A 69 -20.34 2.77 -16.42
C HIS A 69 -20.17 3.57 -17.72
N ARG A 70 -19.35 3.09 -18.66
CA ARG A 70 -19.07 3.74 -19.96
C ARG A 70 -18.82 5.25 -19.83
N MET A 71 -17.97 5.62 -18.87
CA MET A 71 -17.78 7.02 -18.52
C MET A 71 -17.09 7.79 -19.66
N LYS A 72 -17.52 9.03 -19.89
CA LYS A 72 -16.96 9.99 -20.84
C LYS A 72 -16.39 11.20 -20.11
N LEU A 73 -15.31 11.77 -20.63
CA LEU A 73 -14.69 12.96 -20.05
C LEU A 73 -15.58 14.17 -20.32
N GLU A 74 -16.01 14.85 -19.27
CA GLU A 74 -16.78 16.09 -19.38
C GLU A 74 -15.90 17.31 -19.14
N ALA A 75 -15.10 17.27 -18.07
CA ALA A 75 -14.20 18.37 -17.73
C ALA A 75 -12.92 17.86 -17.07
N LEU A 76 -11.80 18.50 -17.39
CA LEU A 76 -10.50 18.22 -16.80
C LEU A 76 -9.86 19.51 -16.29
N LYS A 77 -9.53 19.52 -15.01
CA LYS A 77 -8.75 20.56 -14.34
C LYS A 77 -7.58 19.89 -13.62
N GLN A 78 -6.53 20.66 -13.32
CA GLN A 78 -5.33 20.13 -12.64
C GLN A 78 -5.64 19.35 -11.35
N LYS A 79 -6.65 19.75 -10.57
CA LYS A 79 -7.01 19.08 -9.30
C LYS A 79 -8.34 18.33 -9.32
N GLN A 80 -9.01 18.29 -10.46
CA GLN A 80 -10.35 17.72 -10.56
C GLN A 80 -10.63 17.18 -11.97
N VAL A 81 -11.16 15.97 -12.04
CA VAL A 81 -11.70 15.37 -13.27
C VAL A 81 -13.19 15.16 -13.07
N ARG A 82 -14.00 15.57 -14.03
CA ARG A 82 -15.42 15.26 -14.09
C ARG A 82 -15.68 14.33 -15.26
N LEU A 83 -16.29 13.20 -14.95
CA LEU A 83 -16.76 12.22 -15.91
C LEU A 83 -18.27 12.13 -15.87
N GLN A 84 -18.88 11.88 -17.03
CA GLN A 84 -20.28 11.55 -17.16
C GLN A 84 -20.40 10.07 -17.52
N GLY A 85 -21.07 9.28 -16.68
CA GLY A 85 -21.30 7.85 -16.90
C GLY A 85 -22.78 7.52 -16.99
N LYS A 86 -23.07 6.27 -17.32
CA LYS A 86 -24.40 5.67 -17.22
C LYS A 86 -24.43 4.61 -16.13
N ASP A 87 -25.45 4.66 -15.30
CA ASP A 87 -25.79 3.64 -14.33
C ASP A 87 -27.20 3.13 -14.67
N GLY A 88 -27.26 2.01 -15.39
CA GLY A 88 -28.45 1.61 -16.12
C GLY A 88 -28.86 2.67 -17.16
N ASP A 89 -30.10 3.16 -17.04
CA ASP A 89 -30.65 4.19 -17.94
C ASP A 89 -30.38 5.62 -17.46
N GLN A 90 -29.85 5.81 -16.25
CA GLN A 90 -29.63 7.14 -15.68
C GLN A 90 -28.22 7.64 -15.97
N SER A 91 -28.11 8.91 -16.37
CA SER A 91 -26.83 9.60 -16.49
C SER A 91 -26.39 10.10 -15.12
N LYS A 92 -25.20 9.68 -14.67
CA LYS A 92 -24.58 10.12 -13.41
C LYS A 92 -23.28 10.85 -13.67
N PHE A 93 -22.98 11.82 -12.80
CA PHE A 93 -21.68 12.49 -12.80
C PHE A 93 -20.77 11.87 -11.74
N TYR A 94 -19.51 11.67 -12.12
CA TYR A 94 -18.46 11.19 -11.25
C TYR A 94 -17.37 12.25 -11.22
N VAL A 95 -17.11 12.79 -10.03
CA VAL A 95 -16.08 13.81 -9.82
C VAL A 95 -14.93 13.19 -9.05
N PHE A 96 -13.77 13.12 -9.68
CA PHE A 96 -12.51 12.74 -9.04
C PHE A 96 -11.78 14.02 -8.67
N GLU A 97 -11.43 14.20 -7.39
CA GLU A 97 -10.76 15.41 -6.95
C GLU A 97 -9.71 15.14 -5.88
N PHE A 98 -8.67 15.98 -5.89
CA PHE A 98 -7.74 16.07 -4.79
C PHE A 98 -8.38 16.81 -3.63
N TYR A 99 -8.56 16.11 -2.53
CA TYR A 99 -9.11 16.64 -1.29
C TYR A 99 -8.04 16.66 -0.20
N THR A 100 -8.00 17.72 0.59
CA THR A 100 -7.10 17.84 1.74
C THR A 100 -7.88 18.33 2.95
N LYS A 101 -7.79 17.62 4.07
CA LYS A 101 -8.37 18.03 5.35
C LYS A 101 -7.43 17.64 6.49
N ASN A 102 -7.16 18.56 7.40
CA ASN A 102 -6.35 18.32 8.61
C ASN A 102 -4.98 17.66 8.31
N GLY A 103 -4.32 18.07 7.23
CA GLY A 103 -3.02 17.51 6.82
C GLY A 103 -3.07 16.15 6.10
N ASN A 104 -4.24 15.53 6.00
CA ASN A 104 -4.45 14.32 5.22
C ASN A 104 -5.00 14.68 3.84
N SER A 105 -4.24 14.35 2.79
CA SER A 105 -4.70 14.49 1.41
C SER A 105 -5.02 13.14 0.78
N MET A 106 -6.01 13.17 -0.11
CA MET A 106 -6.55 12.01 -0.80
C MET A 106 -7.06 12.39 -2.20
N ILE A 107 -7.13 11.41 -3.10
CA ILE A 107 -8.04 11.50 -4.26
C ILE A 107 -9.31 10.78 -3.84
N ARG A 108 -10.44 11.44 -4.01
CA ARG A 108 -11.76 10.87 -3.76
C ARG A 108 -12.61 10.94 -5.02
N ALA A 109 -13.45 9.93 -5.20
CA ALA A 109 -14.56 9.97 -6.14
C ALA A 109 -15.81 10.46 -5.41
N ARG A 110 -16.57 11.37 -6.03
CA ARG A 110 -17.91 11.78 -5.60
C ARG A 110 -18.91 11.52 -6.69
N THR A 111 -20.10 11.08 -6.30
CA THR A 111 -21.28 11.04 -7.15
C THR A 111 -22.22 12.18 -6.77
N ASN A 112 -23.38 12.27 -7.42
CA ASN A 112 -24.39 13.30 -7.10
C ASN A 112 -24.95 13.18 -5.67
N ASP A 113 -24.90 11.99 -5.05
CA ASP A 113 -25.65 11.67 -3.81
C ASP A 113 -24.87 11.98 -2.52
N GLU A 114 -24.11 13.08 -2.49
CA GLU A 114 -23.33 13.59 -1.33
C GLU A 114 -22.28 12.64 -0.69
N GLY A 115 -22.19 11.40 -1.14
CA GLY A 115 -21.18 10.42 -0.73
C GLY A 115 -19.81 10.65 -1.39
N HIS A 116 -18.75 10.16 -0.73
CA HIS A 116 -17.42 10.09 -1.34
C HIS A 116 -16.76 8.74 -1.05
N ILE A 117 -16.03 8.24 -2.05
CA ILE A 117 -15.22 7.03 -1.94
C ILE A 117 -13.76 7.48 -2.03
N PRO A 118 -12.94 7.27 -0.99
CA PRO A 118 -11.51 7.51 -1.08
C PRO A 118 -10.88 6.49 -2.03
N LEU A 119 -10.19 6.94 -3.06
CA LEU A 119 -9.49 6.07 -4.00
C LEU A 119 -8.01 5.95 -3.64
N PHE A 120 -7.38 7.09 -3.37
CA PHE A 120 -5.99 7.15 -2.97
C PHE A 120 -5.89 7.95 -1.68
N MET A 121 -5.29 7.38 -0.65
CA MET A 121 -5.09 8.04 0.65
C MET A 121 -3.62 8.42 0.86
N GLN A 122 -3.37 9.30 1.83
CA GLN A 122 -2.02 9.68 2.26
C GLN A 122 -1.14 10.22 1.12
N ILE A 123 -1.76 11.01 0.26
CA ILE A 123 -1.10 11.73 -0.82
C ILE A 123 -0.49 13.00 -0.22
N LYS A 124 0.67 13.42 -0.69
CA LYS A 124 1.27 14.73 -0.38
C LYS A 124 0.87 15.79 -1.40
N SER A 125 0.86 15.41 -2.68
CA SER A 125 0.50 16.29 -3.79
C SER A 125 0.13 15.45 -5.01
N GLY A 126 -0.62 16.02 -5.94
CA GLY A 126 -0.81 15.42 -7.24
C GLY A 126 -1.58 16.32 -8.19
N GLN A 127 -1.62 15.90 -9.44
CA GLN A 127 -2.32 16.61 -10.51
C GLN A 127 -2.87 15.63 -11.55
N PHE A 128 -3.95 16.04 -12.20
CA PHE A 128 -4.49 15.37 -13.37
C PHE A 128 -3.98 16.03 -14.65
N ARG A 129 -3.71 15.21 -15.67
CA ARG A 129 -3.24 15.62 -17.00
C ARG A 129 -4.12 15.00 -18.08
N GLY A 130 -4.30 15.70 -19.19
CA GLY A 130 -5.11 15.21 -20.30
C GLY A 130 -4.40 14.10 -21.07
N SER A 131 -5.15 13.17 -21.63
CA SER A 131 -4.64 12.14 -22.53
C SER A 131 -5.61 11.94 -23.70
N VAL A 132 -5.07 11.47 -24.84
CA VAL A 132 -5.83 11.22 -26.07
C VAL A 132 -7.01 10.27 -25.84
N HIS A 133 -6.88 9.34 -24.90
CA HIS A 133 -7.90 8.34 -24.59
C HIS A 133 -8.44 8.46 -23.16
N GLY A 134 -8.31 9.62 -22.50
CA GLY A 134 -8.80 9.81 -21.13
C GLY A 134 -8.00 10.83 -20.34
N PHE A 135 -7.54 10.44 -19.16
CA PHE A 135 -6.73 11.31 -18.31
C PHE A 135 -5.65 10.52 -17.56
N LEU A 136 -4.53 11.20 -17.30
CA LEU A 136 -3.43 10.72 -16.49
C LEU A 136 -3.46 11.42 -15.14
N TYR A 137 -2.79 10.84 -14.16
CA TYR A 137 -2.56 11.47 -12.88
C TYR A 137 -1.17 11.16 -12.35
N ASP A 138 -0.57 12.17 -11.73
CA ASP A 138 0.69 12.03 -10.99
C ASP A 138 0.40 12.31 -9.54
N ILE A 139 0.72 11.36 -8.67
CA ILE A 139 0.55 11.50 -7.23
C ILE A 139 1.87 11.24 -6.53
N ARG A 140 2.19 12.10 -5.57
CA ARG A 140 3.27 11.87 -4.62
C ARG A 140 2.69 11.29 -3.35
N VAL A 141 3.00 10.03 -3.08
CA VAL A 141 2.57 9.33 -1.86
C VAL A 141 3.50 9.66 -0.68
N GLY A 142 3.10 9.30 0.55
CA GLY A 142 3.80 9.58 1.81
C GLY A 142 5.32 9.36 1.78
N THR A 143 5.79 8.43 0.95
CA THR A 143 7.18 7.99 0.78
C THR A 143 8.03 8.84 -0.17
N ASN A 144 7.53 10.01 -0.63
CA ASN A 144 8.15 10.88 -1.66
C ASN A 144 8.30 10.24 -3.05
N GLN A 145 7.87 9.00 -3.23
CA GLN A 145 7.76 8.37 -4.54
C GLN A 145 6.63 9.01 -5.33
N THR A 146 6.86 9.17 -6.64
CA THR A 146 5.84 9.63 -7.58
C THR A 146 5.25 8.40 -8.24
N PHE A 147 3.94 8.27 -8.16
CA PHE A 147 3.16 7.25 -8.85
C PHE A 147 2.45 7.94 -10.01
N GLU A 148 2.70 7.43 -11.21
CA GLU A 148 2.03 7.85 -12.43
C GLU A 148 1.04 6.77 -12.82
N GLY A 149 -0.22 7.17 -12.99
CA GLY A 149 -1.30 6.30 -13.40
C GLY A 149 -2.18 6.97 -14.44
N GLY A 150 -3.15 6.22 -14.95
CA GLY A 150 -3.98 6.75 -16.02
C GLY A 150 -5.23 5.94 -16.25
N VAL A 151 -6.31 6.67 -16.49
CA VAL A 151 -7.60 6.09 -16.83
C VAL A 151 -7.83 6.23 -18.32
N ARG A 152 -8.06 5.09 -18.96
CA ARG A 152 -8.55 5.02 -20.34
C ARG A 152 -10.06 4.99 -20.34
N LEU A 153 -10.66 5.94 -21.06
CA LEU A 153 -12.09 6.00 -21.31
C LEU A 153 -12.38 5.23 -22.60
N ASN A 154 -13.39 4.36 -22.56
CA ASN A 154 -13.87 3.69 -23.76
C ASN A 154 -14.56 4.76 -24.64
N GLN A 155 -14.07 4.91 -25.87
CA GLN A 155 -14.68 5.79 -26.87
C GLN A 155 -16.09 5.31 -27.24
#